data_AF-A0A8T5CSR4-F1
#
_entry.id   AF-A0A8T5CSR4-F1
#
_cell.length_a   1.000
_cell.length_b   1.000
_cell.length_c   1.000
_cell.angle_alpha   90.00
_cell.angle_beta   90.00
_cell.angle_gamma   90.00
#
_symmetry.space_group_name_H-M   'P 1'
#
loop_
_entity.id
_entity.type
_entity.pdbx_description
1 polymer ?
#
loop_
_entity_poly.entity_id
_entity_poly.type
_entity_poly.pdbx_seq_one_letter_code
_entity_poly.pdbx_strand_id
1 'polypeptide(L)'
;APLQHRGIVYQTDDGAYALNDGFEQLSVFARELAHHVHRQTVEEQTDTYTILWESLGEFLVQTTIEIADEHFIPTGPDQFQRYGLPLLARDRRYYLYSEATSELSPEILCCHMLVVDSGARTQSYCLLLLSHVDIDRDELRAQATKYGVDDVVDNLYTYLDTSGAQRTSRLPEWEDFQELAEEYEVTL
;
A
#
# COMPACT_ATOMS: atom_id res chain seq x y z
N ALA A 1 3.42 -31.90 22.08
CA ALA A 1 4.71 -31.86 22.81
C ALA A 1 4.71 -30.70 23.81
N PRO A 2 5.37 -30.79 24.99
CA PRO A 2 5.21 -29.84 26.11
C PRO A 2 5.67 -28.38 25.84
N LEU A 3 6.25 -28.10 24.67
CA LEU A 3 6.69 -26.77 24.23
C LEU A 3 5.64 -26.03 23.38
N GLN A 4 4.63 -26.72 22.84
CA GLN A 4 3.59 -26.11 21.97
C GLN A 4 2.78 -25.02 22.66
N HIS A 5 2.69 -25.03 24.00
CA HIS A 5 1.95 -24.03 24.79
C HIS A 5 2.84 -23.04 25.54
N ARG A 6 4.16 -23.08 25.34
CA ARG A 6 5.12 -22.19 26.05
C ARG A 6 5.83 -21.20 25.12
N GLY A 7 5.79 -21.42 23.81
CA GLY A 7 6.28 -20.44 22.83
C GLY A 7 5.29 -19.29 22.64
N ILE A 8 5.82 -18.12 22.26
CA ILE A 8 5.02 -16.95 21.87
C ILE A 8 4.25 -17.25 20.58
N VAL A 9 4.91 -17.93 19.63
CA VAL A 9 4.35 -18.31 18.34
C VAL A 9 4.50 -19.83 18.18
N TYR A 10 3.52 -20.47 17.55
CA TYR A 10 3.56 -21.89 17.19
C TYR A 10 3.24 -22.07 15.71
N GLN A 11 3.74 -23.16 15.11
CA GLN A 11 3.41 -23.52 13.74
C GLN A 11 2.07 -24.25 13.70
N THR A 12 1.18 -23.85 12.80
CA THR A 12 -0.11 -24.49 12.53
C THR A 12 0.06 -25.69 11.59
N ASP A 13 -0.97 -26.53 11.48
CA ASP A 13 -0.91 -27.79 10.71
C ASP A 13 -0.72 -27.57 9.20
N ASP A 14 -1.10 -26.40 8.69
CA ASP A 14 -0.88 -25.94 7.31
C ASP A 14 0.50 -25.27 7.10
N GLY A 15 1.36 -25.28 8.10
CA GLY A 15 2.72 -24.73 8.04
C GLY A 15 2.81 -23.23 8.30
N ALA A 16 1.69 -22.54 8.53
CA ALA A 16 1.67 -21.14 8.94
C ALA A 16 2.07 -20.97 10.42
N TYR A 17 2.10 -19.73 10.89
CA TYR A 17 2.44 -19.39 12.27
C TYR A 17 1.29 -18.66 12.95
N ALA A 18 0.97 -19.05 14.17
CA ALA A 18 -0.07 -18.43 14.98
C ALA A 18 0.49 -17.97 16.33
N LEU A 19 -0.01 -16.83 16.82
CA LEU A 19 0.27 -16.35 18.15
C LEU A 19 -0.42 -17.27 19.16
N ASN A 20 0.30 -17.63 20.22
CA ASN A 20 -0.29 -18.35 21.34
C ASN A 20 -1.24 -17.41 22.11
N ASP A 21 -2.47 -17.86 22.37
CA ASP A 21 -3.54 -17.12 23.04
C ASP A 21 -3.07 -16.42 24.33
N GLY A 22 -2.13 -17.03 25.06
CA GLY A 22 -1.54 -16.45 26.28
C GLY A 22 -0.76 -15.14 26.06
N PHE A 23 -0.45 -14.79 24.81
CA PHE A 23 0.30 -13.59 24.42
C PHE A 23 -0.53 -12.60 23.60
N GLU A 24 -1.83 -12.81 23.39
CA GLU A 24 -2.71 -11.87 22.67
C GLU A 24 -2.66 -10.47 23.28
N GLN A 25 -2.74 -10.35 24.60
CA GLN A 25 -2.67 -9.06 25.29
C GLN A 25 -1.33 -8.35 25.05
N LEU A 26 -0.22 -9.09 24.98
CA LEU A 26 1.08 -8.52 24.66
C LEU A 26 1.12 -8.02 23.22
N SER A 27 0.53 -8.76 22.27
CA SER A 27 0.43 -8.32 20.88
C SER A 27 -0.43 -7.07 20.72
N VAL A 28 -1.54 -6.97 21.46
CA VAL A 28 -2.37 -5.76 21.48
C VAL A 28 -1.57 -4.60 22.06
N PHE A 29 -0.93 -4.77 23.21
CA PHE A 29 -0.10 -3.73 23.82
C PHE A 29 1.02 -3.25 22.88
N ALA A 30 1.70 -4.18 22.20
CA ALA A 30 2.76 -3.82 21.25
C ALA A 30 2.25 -2.96 20.09
N ARG A 31 1.05 -3.28 19.55
CA ARG A 31 0.42 -2.49 18.48
C ARG A 31 -0.01 -1.11 18.96
N GLU A 32 -0.63 -1.02 20.14
CA GLU A 32 -1.03 0.28 20.72
C GLU A 32 0.18 1.15 21.05
N LEU A 33 1.28 0.55 21.52
CA LEU A 33 2.53 1.26 21.75
C LEU A 33 3.13 1.77 20.44
N ALA A 34 3.18 0.94 19.39
CA ALA A 34 3.64 1.36 18.08
C ALA A 34 2.80 2.51 17.53
N HIS A 35 1.46 2.40 17.61
CA HIS A 35 0.55 3.48 17.22
C HIS A 35 0.81 4.78 17.99
N HIS A 36 1.04 4.70 19.30
CA HIS A 36 1.37 5.87 20.12
C HIS A 36 2.70 6.52 19.69
N VAL A 37 3.73 5.70 19.43
CA VAL A 37 5.03 6.19 18.95
C VAL A 37 4.88 6.84 17.57
N HIS A 38 4.20 6.20 16.62
CA HIS A 38 3.95 6.76 15.29
C HIS A 38 3.27 8.13 15.36
N ARG A 39 2.25 8.26 16.21
CA ARG A 39 1.59 9.55 16.43
C ARG A 39 2.56 10.61 16.95
N GLN A 40 3.38 10.29 17.95
CA GLN A 40 4.39 11.22 18.45
C GLN A 40 5.37 11.63 17.34
N THR A 41 5.85 10.68 16.55
CA THR A 41 6.76 10.93 15.42
C THR A 41 6.15 11.89 14.39
N VAL A 42 4.85 11.74 14.06
CA VAL A 42 4.18 12.67 13.13
C VAL A 42 3.87 14.02 13.79
N GLU A 43 3.48 14.04 15.06
CA GLU A 43 3.18 15.27 15.83
C GLU A 43 4.39 16.20 15.96
N GLU A 44 5.62 15.67 15.89
CA GLU A 44 6.84 16.48 15.80
C GLU A 44 6.95 17.26 14.47
N GLN A 45 6.27 16.79 13.42
CA GLN A 45 6.31 17.37 12.06
C GLN A 45 5.08 18.22 11.74
N THR A 46 3.88 17.81 12.20
CA THR A 46 2.62 18.48 11.88
C THR A 46 1.51 18.21 12.90
N ASP A 47 0.72 19.24 13.18
CA ASP A 47 -0.47 19.15 14.06
C ASP A 47 -1.70 18.58 13.36
N THR A 48 -1.67 18.36 12.03
CA THR A 48 -2.82 17.88 11.25
C THR A 48 -2.40 16.76 10.33
N TYR A 49 -2.79 15.54 10.71
CA TYR A 49 -2.46 14.33 9.98
C TYR A 49 -3.53 13.24 10.11
N THR A 50 -3.39 12.19 9.31
CA THR A 50 -4.15 10.95 9.44
C THR A 50 -3.22 9.79 9.11
N ILE A 51 -3.04 8.86 10.04
CA ILE A 51 -2.36 7.58 9.79
C ILE A 51 -3.34 6.70 9.02
N LEU A 52 -2.93 6.25 7.83
CA LEU A 52 -3.75 5.46 6.90
C LEU A 52 -3.46 3.95 7.02
N TRP A 53 -2.23 3.61 7.34
CA TRP A 53 -1.76 2.24 7.55
C TRP A 53 -0.55 2.27 8.48
N GLU A 54 -0.36 1.22 9.26
CA GLU A 54 0.80 1.09 10.14
C GLU A 54 1.18 -0.37 10.40
N SER A 55 2.47 -0.56 10.64
CA SER A 55 3.08 -1.80 11.14
C SER A 55 3.69 -1.54 12.53
N LEU A 56 4.79 -2.20 12.90
CA LEU A 56 5.49 -1.91 14.15
C LEU A 56 6.59 -0.85 14.03
N GLY A 57 7.05 -0.56 12.81
CA GLY A 57 8.15 0.40 12.58
C GLY A 57 8.00 1.25 11.33
N GLU A 58 6.88 1.10 10.61
CA GLU A 58 6.57 1.89 9.43
C GLU A 58 5.10 2.27 9.46
N PHE A 59 4.78 3.43 8.92
CA PHE A 59 3.40 3.87 8.78
C PHE A 59 3.22 4.79 7.57
N LEU A 60 2.03 4.74 6.99
CA LEU A 60 1.59 5.62 5.92
C LEU A 60 0.79 6.76 6.54
N VAL A 61 1.17 8.00 6.25
CA VAL A 61 0.51 9.19 6.78
C VAL A 61 0.08 10.13 5.67
N GLN A 62 -1.08 10.74 5.87
CA GLN A 62 -1.60 11.84 5.06
C GLN A 62 -1.55 13.14 5.86
N THR A 63 -1.09 14.22 5.24
CA THR A 63 -1.13 15.58 5.80
C THR A 63 -1.31 16.61 4.68
N THR A 64 -1.53 17.88 5.04
CA THR A 64 -1.50 19.02 4.11
C THR A 64 -0.17 19.76 4.13
N ILE A 65 0.69 19.49 5.12
CA ILE A 65 1.97 20.17 5.30
C ILE A 65 3.09 19.35 4.64
N GLU A 66 4.08 20.04 4.08
CA GLU A 66 5.29 19.39 3.59
C GLU A 66 6.19 18.96 4.76
N ILE A 67 6.63 17.70 4.76
CA ILE A 67 7.54 17.17 5.77
C ILE A 67 8.92 17.03 5.11
N ALA A 68 9.94 17.64 5.73
CA ALA A 68 11.30 17.68 5.19
C ALA A 68 12.24 16.63 5.82
N ASP A 69 11.75 15.87 6.81
CA ASP A 69 12.51 14.79 7.46
C ASP A 69 12.76 13.64 6.47
N GLU A 70 13.99 13.11 6.46
CA GLU A 70 14.44 12.12 5.47
C GLU A 70 13.77 10.75 5.62
N HIS A 71 13.26 10.41 6.81
CA HIS A 71 12.54 9.16 7.05
C HIS A 71 11.11 9.22 6.51
N PHE A 72 10.59 10.41 6.20
CA PHE A 72 9.28 10.61 5.58
C PHE A 72 9.42 10.63 4.05
N ILE A 73 9.29 9.46 3.46
CA ILE A 73 9.47 9.26 2.02
C ILE A 73 8.17 9.63 1.30
N PRO A 74 8.17 10.62 0.38
CA PRO A 74 6.97 11.01 -0.36
C PRO A 74 6.39 9.83 -1.15
N THR A 75 5.07 9.67 -1.10
CA THR A 75 4.30 8.62 -1.80
C THR A 75 2.97 9.18 -2.34
N GLY A 76 2.11 8.31 -2.89
CA GLY A 76 0.78 8.66 -3.38
C GLY A 76 0.77 9.22 -4.81
N PRO A 77 -0.32 9.92 -5.21
CA PRO A 77 -0.56 10.27 -6.61
C PRO A 77 0.57 11.08 -7.25
N ASP A 78 1.16 12.01 -6.51
CA ASP A 78 2.24 12.88 -7.02
C ASP A 78 3.48 12.09 -7.46
N GLN A 79 3.73 10.90 -6.89
CA GLN A 79 4.91 10.12 -7.22
C GLN A 79 4.79 9.36 -8.53
N PHE A 80 3.58 9.28 -9.12
CA PHE A 80 3.38 8.65 -10.42
C PHE A 80 4.08 9.43 -11.55
N GLN A 81 4.33 10.73 -11.36
CA GLN A 81 5.10 11.54 -12.31
C GLN A 81 6.52 10.99 -12.54
N ARG A 82 7.09 10.26 -11.58
CA ARG A 82 8.41 9.61 -11.72
C ARG A 82 8.42 8.54 -12.82
N TYR A 83 7.24 8.02 -13.15
CA TYR A 83 7.01 7.02 -14.18
C TYR A 83 6.30 7.62 -15.40
N GLY A 84 6.37 8.94 -15.60
CA GLY A 84 5.72 9.59 -16.76
C GLY A 84 4.20 9.71 -16.65
N LEU A 85 3.61 9.47 -15.48
CA LEU A 85 2.17 9.52 -15.24
C LEU A 85 1.79 10.70 -14.32
N PRO A 86 1.77 11.95 -14.80
CA PRO A 86 1.47 13.12 -13.97
C PRO A 86 -0.02 13.20 -13.63
N LEU A 87 -0.43 12.50 -12.56
CA LEU A 87 -1.81 12.46 -12.11
C LEU A 87 -2.26 13.80 -11.53
N LEU A 88 -3.56 14.11 -11.65
CA LEU A 88 -4.16 15.24 -10.95
C LEU A 88 -4.23 14.96 -9.44
N ALA A 89 -3.26 15.48 -8.69
CA ALA A 89 -3.23 15.37 -7.25
C ALA A 89 -4.16 16.38 -6.57
N ARG A 90 -4.65 15.99 -5.38
CA ARG A 90 -5.36 16.89 -4.46
C ARG A 90 -4.33 17.63 -3.60
N ASP A 91 -4.78 18.64 -2.86
CA ASP A 91 -3.98 19.40 -1.88
C ASP A 91 -3.67 18.58 -0.60
N ARG A 92 -3.32 17.30 -0.78
CA ARG A 92 -2.98 16.34 0.26
C ARG A 92 -1.69 15.64 -0.13
N ARG A 93 -0.80 15.53 0.84
CA ARG A 93 0.51 14.91 0.72
C ARG A 93 0.50 13.61 1.51
N TYR A 94 1.21 12.62 0.97
CA TYR A 94 1.31 11.30 1.56
C TYR A 94 2.77 10.94 1.75
N TYR A 95 3.09 10.34 2.89
CA TYR A 95 4.44 9.89 3.22
C TYR A 95 4.40 8.50 3.81
N LEU A 96 5.36 7.66 3.44
CA LEU A 96 5.74 6.49 4.22
C LEU A 96 6.83 6.94 5.20
N TYR A 97 6.60 6.78 6.50
CA TYR A 97 7.69 6.80 7.45
C TYR A 97 8.39 5.44 7.46
N SER A 98 9.70 5.42 7.26
CA SER A 98 10.54 4.23 7.42
C SER A 98 11.98 4.62 7.74
N GLU A 99 12.59 3.93 8.69
CA GLU A 99 14.04 4.01 8.95
C GLU A 99 14.84 2.99 8.13
N ALA A 100 14.17 1.98 7.57
CA ALA A 100 14.80 0.88 6.86
C ALA A 100 14.91 1.12 5.34
N THR A 101 14.06 1.99 4.81
CA THR A 101 13.91 2.25 3.38
C THR A 101 14.07 3.75 3.11
N SER A 102 14.68 4.11 1.99
CA SER A 102 14.79 5.52 1.55
C SER A 102 14.20 5.77 0.16
N GLU A 103 13.79 4.72 -0.55
CA GLU A 103 13.26 4.78 -1.92
C GLU A 103 12.03 3.89 -2.08
N LEU A 104 11.06 4.32 -2.89
CA LEU A 104 9.85 3.56 -3.16
C LEU A 104 9.92 2.90 -4.52
N SER A 105 9.79 1.59 -4.54
CA SER A 105 9.58 0.82 -5.76
C SER A 105 8.18 1.10 -6.34
N PRO A 106 7.94 0.84 -7.64
CA PRO A 106 6.62 0.98 -8.23
C PRO A 106 5.58 0.04 -7.58
N GLU A 107 6.00 -1.14 -7.10
CA GLU A 107 5.17 -2.09 -6.37
C GLU A 107 4.62 -1.46 -5.09
N ILE A 108 5.52 -0.92 -4.26
CA ILE A 108 5.15 -0.27 -3.00
C ILE A 108 4.26 0.95 -3.27
N LEU A 109 4.58 1.75 -4.29
CA LEU A 109 3.78 2.90 -4.67
C LEU A 109 2.35 2.51 -5.08
N CYS A 110 2.20 1.43 -5.86
CA CYS A 110 0.90 0.88 -6.24
C CYS A 110 0.09 0.49 -4.99
N CYS A 111 0.69 -0.24 -4.06
CA CYS A 111 0.03 -0.63 -2.81
C CYS A 111 -0.38 0.58 -1.96
N HIS A 112 0.51 1.57 -1.81
CA HIS A 112 0.21 2.80 -1.08
C HIS A 112 -0.98 3.55 -1.67
N MET A 113 -1.10 3.63 -3.00
CA MET A 113 -2.26 4.24 -3.64
C MET A 113 -3.56 3.54 -3.26
N LEU A 114 -3.57 2.20 -3.27
CA LEU A 114 -4.75 1.40 -2.93
C LEU A 114 -5.12 1.52 -1.44
N VAL A 115 -4.14 1.70 -0.55
CA VAL A 115 -4.37 1.99 0.87
C VAL A 115 -4.99 3.37 1.05
N VAL A 116 -4.52 4.39 0.32
CA VAL A 116 -5.07 5.75 0.37
C VAL A 116 -6.54 5.76 -0.07
N ASP A 117 -6.85 5.14 -1.20
CA ASP A 117 -8.20 5.02 -1.74
C ASP A 117 -8.27 3.84 -2.71
N SER A 118 -9.23 2.93 -2.52
CA SER A 118 -9.48 1.82 -3.44
C SER A 118 -10.67 2.07 -4.37
N GLY A 119 -11.04 3.34 -4.57
CA GLY A 119 -12.06 3.77 -5.53
C GLY A 119 -11.65 3.57 -6.99
N ALA A 120 -12.64 3.70 -7.88
CA ALA A 120 -12.49 3.44 -9.32
C ALA A 120 -11.30 4.17 -9.96
N ARG A 121 -11.18 5.48 -9.68
CA ARG A 121 -10.10 6.32 -10.22
C ARG A 121 -8.72 5.83 -9.79
N THR A 122 -8.53 5.52 -8.51
CA THR A 122 -7.24 5.05 -8.01
C THR A 122 -6.87 3.69 -8.59
N GLN A 123 -7.85 2.79 -8.75
CA GLN A 123 -7.62 1.52 -9.42
C GLN A 123 -7.24 1.71 -10.89
N SER A 124 -7.91 2.61 -11.64
CA SER A 124 -7.52 2.96 -13.01
C SER A 124 -6.09 3.50 -13.09
N TYR A 125 -5.67 4.34 -12.16
CA TYR A 125 -4.29 4.83 -12.13
C TYR A 125 -3.28 3.73 -11.79
N CYS A 126 -3.61 2.80 -10.89
CA CYS A 126 -2.77 1.63 -10.64
C CYS A 126 -2.67 0.75 -11.90
N LEU A 127 -3.75 0.57 -12.67
CA LEU A 127 -3.71 -0.14 -13.95
C LEU A 127 -2.77 0.55 -14.96
N LEU A 128 -2.75 1.89 -15.03
CA LEU A 128 -1.80 2.62 -15.86
C LEU A 128 -0.35 2.30 -15.47
N LEU A 129 -0.04 2.35 -14.18
CA LEU A 129 1.31 2.03 -13.69
C LEU A 129 1.70 0.59 -14.01
N LEU A 130 0.79 -0.37 -13.78
CA LEU A 130 1.01 -1.80 -14.05
C LEU A 130 1.16 -2.11 -15.55
N SER A 131 0.60 -1.27 -16.43
CA SER A 131 0.73 -1.43 -17.88
C SER A 131 1.95 -0.70 -18.42
N HIS A 132 2.40 0.36 -17.75
CA HIS A 132 3.49 1.21 -18.22
C HIS A 132 4.87 0.77 -17.72
N VAL A 133 4.94 0.19 -16.51
CA VAL A 133 6.18 -0.19 -15.84
C VAL A 133 6.28 -1.70 -15.74
N ASP A 134 7.46 -2.25 -16.04
CA ASP A 134 7.75 -3.67 -15.87
C ASP A 134 7.86 -3.99 -14.37
N ILE A 135 6.73 -4.36 -13.77
CA ILE A 135 6.58 -4.69 -12.36
C ILE A 135 6.59 -6.21 -12.18
N ASP A 136 7.42 -6.68 -11.25
CA ASP A 136 7.40 -8.09 -10.85
C ASP A 136 6.09 -8.41 -10.11
N ARG A 137 5.30 -9.33 -10.67
CA ARG A 137 3.98 -9.69 -10.11
C ARG A 137 4.08 -10.35 -8.74
N ASP A 138 5.13 -11.15 -8.50
CA ASP A 138 5.31 -11.85 -7.23
C ASP A 138 5.75 -10.87 -6.14
N GLU A 139 6.62 -9.92 -6.49
CA GLU A 139 7.01 -8.83 -5.57
C GLU A 139 5.81 -7.93 -5.25
N LEU A 140 5.02 -7.53 -6.26
CA LEU A 140 3.82 -6.73 -6.01
C LEU A 140 2.83 -7.47 -5.11
N ARG A 141 2.61 -8.76 -5.32
CA ARG A 141 1.72 -9.55 -4.47
C ARG A 141 2.23 -9.61 -3.03
N ALA A 142 3.55 -9.79 -2.83
CA ALA A 142 4.15 -9.78 -1.50
C ALA A 142 3.93 -8.44 -0.78
N GLN A 143 4.12 -7.31 -1.49
CA GLN A 143 3.81 -5.98 -0.94
C GLN A 143 2.31 -5.81 -0.69
N ALA A 144 1.46 -6.29 -1.60
CA ALA A 144 0.01 -6.18 -1.45
C ALA A 144 -0.49 -6.91 -0.21
N THR A 145 0.05 -8.09 0.12
CA THR A 145 -0.23 -8.80 1.38
C THR A 145 0.24 -8.00 2.59
N LYS A 146 1.42 -7.38 2.55
CA LYS A 146 1.92 -6.51 3.63
C LYS A 146 0.97 -5.34 3.91
N TYR A 147 0.44 -4.72 2.86
CA TYR A 147 -0.46 -3.57 2.96
C TYR A 147 -1.94 -3.94 3.07
N GLY A 148 -2.31 -5.22 2.97
CA GLY A 148 -3.70 -5.70 3.04
C GLY A 148 -4.55 -5.31 1.84
N VAL A 149 -3.95 -5.23 0.65
CA VAL A 149 -4.61 -4.85 -0.62
C VAL A 149 -4.48 -5.92 -1.70
N ASP A 150 -4.09 -7.14 -1.32
CA ASP A 150 -3.87 -8.30 -2.19
C ASP A 150 -5.10 -8.66 -3.02
N ASP A 151 -6.30 -8.72 -2.42
CA ASP A 151 -7.55 -8.95 -3.16
C ASP A 151 -7.76 -7.92 -4.28
N VAL A 152 -7.40 -6.66 -4.04
CA VAL A 152 -7.57 -5.58 -5.03
C VAL A 152 -6.54 -5.75 -6.14
N VAL A 153 -5.28 -6.01 -5.80
CA VAL A 153 -4.21 -6.25 -6.78
C VAL A 153 -4.52 -7.46 -7.68
N ASP A 154 -5.01 -8.56 -7.12
CA ASP A 154 -5.41 -9.74 -7.91
C ASP A 154 -6.55 -9.43 -8.88
N ASN A 155 -7.49 -8.55 -8.49
CA ASN A 155 -8.52 -8.04 -9.41
C ASN A 155 -7.94 -7.19 -10.54
N LEU A 156 -6.92 -6.36 -10.27
CA LEU A 156 -6.24 -5.56 -11.29
C LEU A 156 -5.52 -6.45 -12.32
N TYR A 157 -4.80 -7.48 -11.87
CA TYR A 157 -4.17 -8.42 -12.80
C TYR A 157 -5.19 -9.22 -13.60
N THR A 158 -6.26 -9.70 -12.94
CA THR A 158 -7.36 -10.39 -13.63
C THR A 158 -7.96 -9.52 -14.73
N TYR A 159 -8.14 -8.23 -14.47
CA TYR A 159 -8.62 -7.26 -15.45
C TYR A 159 -7.67 -7.13 -16.64
N LEU A 160 -6.37 -6.94 -16.40
CA LEU A 160 -5.36 -6.81 -17.47
C LEU A 160 -5.25 -8.10 -18.30
N ASP A 161 -5.16 -9.26 -17.63
CA ASP A 161 -5.00 -10.57 -18.26
C ASP A 161 -6.21 -10.97 -19.11
N THR A 162 -7.40 -10.43 -18.80
CA THR A 162 -8.64 -10.72 -19.53
C THR A 162 -9.10 -9.57 -20.43
N SER A 163 -8.28 -8.52 -20.58
CA SER A 163 -8.64 -7.30 -21.31
C SER A 163 -10.02 -6.78 -20.91
N GLY A 164 -10.26 -6.71 -19.59
CA GLY A 164 -11.49 -6.21 -18.98
C GLY A 164 -12.71 -7.15 -19.03
N ALA A 165 -12.60 -8.35 -19.62
CA ALA A 165 -13.71 -9.30 -19.65
C ALA A 165 -14.12 -9.79 -18.26
N GLN A 166 -13.17 -9.85 -17.31
CA GLN A 166 -13.44 -10.05 -15.89
C GLN A 166 -13.06 -8.80 -15.11
N ARG A 167 -14.05 -8.16 -14.49
CA ARG A 167 -13.86 -6.91 -13.76
C ARG A 167 -14.81 -6.77 -12.60
N THR A 168 -14.36 -6.09 -11.55
CA THR A 168 -15.25 -5.64 -10.48
C THR A 168 -16.06 -4.43 -10.93
N SER A 169 -17.13 -4.07 -10.20
CA SER A 169 -17.92 -2.87 -10.49
C SER A 169 -17.14 -1.55 -10.35
N ARG A 170 -15.95 -1.57 -9.74
CA ARG A 170 -15.09 -0.39 -9.59
C ARG A 170 -14.16 -0.18 -10.77
N LEU A 171 -13.89 -1.21 -11.56
CA LEU A 171 -13.00 -1.13 -12.71
C LEU A 171 -13.75 -0.65 -13.95
N PRO A 172 -13.11 0.19 -14.79
CA PRO A 172 -13.73 0.73 -16.00
C PRO A 172 -14.01 -0.38 -17.03
N GLU A 173 -14.84 -0.08 -18.04
CA GLU A 173 -14.86 -0.94 -19.24
C GLU A 173 -13.48 -0.91 -19.92
N TRP A 174 -13.17 -1.94 -20.71
CA TRP A 174 -11.87 -2.00 -21.39
C TRP A 174 -11.64 -0.81 -22.31
N GLU A 175 -12.64 -0.43 -23.12
CA GLU A 175 -12.57 0.73 -24.02
C GLU A 175 -12.27 2.03 -23.26
N ASP A 176 -12.95 2.27 -22.13
CA ASP A 176 -12.70 3.45 -21.28
C ASP A 176 -11.26 3.46 -20.72
N PHE A 177 -10.71 2.28 -20.39
CA PHE A 177 -9.33 2.17 -19.93
C PHE A 177 -8.32 2.38 -21.05
N GLN A 178 -8.61 1.92 -22.28
CA GLN A 178 -7.77 2.21 -23.45
C GLN A 178 -7.72 3.71 -23.73
N GLU A 179 -8.85 4.41 -23.68
CA GLU A 179 -8.88 5.87 -23.83
C GLU A 179 -8.04 6.57 -22.76
N LEU A 180 -8.13 6.12 -21.50
CA LEU A 180 -7.31 6.64 -20.41
C LEU A 180 -5.81 6.35 -20.62
N ALA A 181 -5.46 5.16 -21.10
CA ALA A 181 -4.07 4.80 -21.40
C ALA A 181 -3.51 5.69 -22.52
N GLU A 182 -4.29 5.94 -23.57
CA GLU A 182 -3.93 6.87 -24.65
C GLU A 182 -3.73 8.30 -24.14
N GLU A 183 -4.59 8.81 -23.25
CA GLU A 183 -4.45 10.15 -22.64
C GLU A 183 -3.12 10.31 -21.89
N TYR A 184 -2.65 9.24 -21.25
CA TYR A 184 -1.40 9.21 -20.49
C TYR A 184 -0.21 8.64 -21.30
N GLU A 185 -0.36 8.46 -22.61
CA GLU A 185 0.67 7.95 -23.52
C GLU A 185 1.21 6.55 -23.12
N VAL A 186 0.36 5.72 -22.50
CA VAL A 186 0.65 4.33 -22.11
C VAL A 186 0.27 3.38 -23.24
N THR A 187 1.19 2.46 -23.59
CA THR A 187 0.91 1.38 -24.56
C THR A 187 0.45 0.13 -23.83
N LEU A 188 -0.69 -0.43 -24.23
CA LEU A 188 -1.31 -1.65 -23.66
C LEU A 188 -0.93 -2.92 -24.43
#